data_AF-A0A6J2UGU5-F1
#
_entry.id   AF-A0A6J2UGU5-F1
#
_cell.length_a   1.000
_cell.length_b   1.000
_cell.length_c   1.000
_cell.angle_alpha   90.00
_cell.angle_beta   90.00
_cell.angle_gamma   90.00
#
_symmetry.space_group_name_H-M   'P 1'
#
loop_
_entity.id
_entity.type
_entity.pdbx_description
1 polymer ?
#
loop_
_entity_poly.entity_id
_entity_poly.type
_entity_poly.pdbx_seq_one_letter_code
_entity_poly.pdbx_strand_id
1 'polypeptide(L)'
;MAAKLRARDICDDPRLVAPLPYLNFLRFFKRKHPRFGLRRLLQEAPAHWDAMTEGQKHLFEKQRMLGRIARANKRPRLVAGRVRHSIYNRRRRPNANRQLRRRNRRK
;
A
#
# COMPACT_ATOMS: atom_id res chain seq x y z
N MET A 1 -11.23 -20.61 12.21
CA MET A 1 -10.86 -19.22 12.53
C MET A 1 -10.82 -18.38 11.25
N ALA A 2 -11.82 -17.51 11.03
CA ALA A 2 -11.83 -16.61 9.87
C ALA A 2 -10.80 -15.49 10.08
N ALA A 3 -9.70 -15.51 9.32
CA ALA A 3 -8.73 -14.41 9.32
C ALA A 3 -9.47 -13.10 9.03
N LYS A 4 -9.38 -12.14 9.97
CA LYS A 4 -10.07 -10.85 9.94
C LYS A 4 -9.82 -10.15 8.61
N LEU A 5 -10.81 -10.14 7.73
CA LEU A 5 -10.72 -9.56 6.39
C LEU A 5 -10.56 -8.04 6.52
N ARG A 6 -9.36 -7.52 6.22
CA ARG A 6 -9.12 -6.07 6.35
C ARG A 6 -9.32 -5.41 5.00
N ALA A 7 -9.91 -4.22 5.08
CA ALA A 7 -10.12 -3.29 3.98
C ALA A 7 -8.94 -3.11 3.01
N ARG A 8 -7.74 -3.07 3.59
CA ARG A 8 -6.47 -2.79 2.91
C ARG A 8 -5.97 -3.97 2.09
N ASP A 9 -6.50 -5.17 2.33
CA ASP A 9 -6.08 -6.38 1.64
C ASP A 9 -6.85 -6.54 0.30
N ILE A 10 -7.86 -5.69 0.08
CA ILE A 10 -8.78 -5.70 -1.05
C ILE A 10 -8.28 -4.69 -2.08
N CYS A 11 -7.69 -5.19 -3.18
CA CYS A 11 -7.25 -4.50 -4.40
C CYS A 11 -6.90 -2.99 -4.32
N ASP A 12 -5.62 -2.68 -4.57
CA ASP A 12 -5.09 -1.31 -4.53
C ASP A 12 -5.21 -0.54 -5.86
N ASP A 13 -5.28 -1.25 -7.00
CA ASP A 13 -5.34 -0.62 -8.33
C ASP A 13 -6.80 -0.33 -8.75
N PRO A 14 -7.18 0.95 -8.97
CA PRO A 14 -8.52 1.32 -9.37
C PRO A 14 -8.92 0.81 -10.76
N ARG A 15 -7.96 0.58 -11.66
CA ARG A 15 -8.22 0.10 -13.03
C ARG A 15 -8.69 -1.33 -13.08
N LEU A 16 -8.35 -2.11 -12.06
CA LEU A 16 -8.66 -3.52 -11.99
C LEU A 16 -9.95 -3.81 -11.19
N VAL A 17 -10.64 -2.78 -10.72
CA VAL A 17 -11.91 -2.93 -9.99
C VAL A 17 -13.02 -3.26 -10.98
N ALA A 18 -13.55 -4.47 -10.87
CA ALA A 18 -14.66 -4.95 -11.69
C ALA A 18 -15.99 -4.33 -11.24
N PRO A 19 -16.98 -4.20 -12.14
CA PRO A 19 -18.34 -3.80 -11.78
C PRO A 19 -19.01 -4.77 -10.80
N LEU A 20 -18.78 -6.07 -10.97
CA LEU A 20 -19.41 -7.13 -10.16
C LEU A 20 -18.62 -7.39 -8.87
N PRO A 21 -19.28 -7.35 -7.69
CA PRO A 21 -18.61 -7.58 -6.41
C PRO A 21 -17.94 -8.95 -6.31
N TYR A 22 -18.58 -9.98 -6.86
CA TYR A 22 -18.05 -11.35 -6.83
C TYR A 22 -16.71 -11.46 -7.58
N LEU A 23 -16.54 -10.76 -8.70
CA LEU A 23 -15.27 -10.75 -9.44
C LEU A 23 -14.14 -10.09 -8.62
N ASN A 24 -14.46 -9.00 -7.90
CA ASN A 24 -13.51 -8.37 -6.99
C ASN A 24 -13.12 -9.30 -5.84
N PHE A 25 -14.09 -10.06 -5.30
CA PHE A 25 -13.85 -11.11 -4.31
C PHE A 25 -12.94 -12.22 -4.85
N LEU A 26 -13.21 -12.77 -6.04
CA LEU A 26 -12.36 -13.81 -6.64
C LEU A 26 -10.90 -13.35 -6.77
N ARG A 27 -10.70 -12.07 -7.11
CA ARG A 27 -9.37 -11.49 -7.23
C ARG A 27 -8.67 -11.40 -5.87
N PHE A 28 -9.39 -11.00 -4.83
CA PHE A 28 -8.90 -11.05 -3.45
C PHE A 28 -8.61 -12.49 -3.00
N PHE A 29 -9.51 -13.42 -3.28
CA PHE A 29 -9.41 -14.83 -2.90
C PHE A 29 -8.19 -15.48 -3.57
N LYS A 30 -7.94 -15.18 -4.85
CA LYS A 30 -6.73 -15.62 -5.57
C LYS A 30 -5.44 -15.11 -4.92
N ARG A 31 -5.41 -13.84 -4.48
CA ARG A 31 -4.23 -13.28 -3.77
C ARG A 31 -4.00 -13.97 -2.43
N LYS A 32 -5.07 -14.34 -1.72
CA LYS A 32 -4.99 -15.01 -0.42
C LYS A 32 -4.60 -16.49 -0.54
N HIS A 33 -4.96 -17.13 -1.65
CA HIS A 33 -4.67 -18.52 -1.95
C HIS A 33 -3.81 -18.67 -3.22
N PRO A 34 -2.54 -18.21 -3.21
CA PRO A 34 -1.70 -18.19 -4.40
C PRO A 34 -1.37 -19.59 -4.94
N ARG A 35 -1.49 -20.62 -4.10
CA ARG A 35 -1.30 -22.03 -4.47
C ARG A 35 -2.52 -22.66 -5.15
N PHE A 36 -3.67 -22.00 -5.12
CA PHE A 36 -4.87 -22.55 -5.75
C PHE A 36 -4.77 -22.34 -7.26
N GLY A 37 -4.78 -23.44 -8.01
CA GLY A 37 -5.02 -23.39 -9.45
C GLY A 37 -6.43 -22.88 -9.74
N LEU A 38 -6.67 -22.43 -10.98
CA LEU A 38 -7.95 -21.82 -11.39
C LEU A 38 -9.16 -22.69 -11.05
N ARG A 39 -9.08 -24.00 -11.34
CA ARG A 39 -10.15 -24.95 -11.05
C ARG A 39 -10.49 -25.02 -9.55
N ARG A 40 -9.48 -25.22 -8.71
CA ARG A 40 -9.66 -25.30 -7.25
C ARG A 40 -10.16 -23.98 -6.69
N LEU A 41 -9.68 -22.86 -7.21
CA LEU A 41 -10.16 -21.53 -6.83
C LEU A 41 -11.66 -21.37 -7.10
N LEU A 42 -12.13 -21.75 -8.29
CA LEU A 42 -13.54 -21.64 -8.67
C LEU A 42 -14.44 -22.63 -7.91
N GLN A 43 -13.90 -23.77 -7.46
CA GLN A 43 -14.64 -24.73 -6.65
C GLN A 43 -14.81 -24.26 -5.20
N GLU A 44 -13.76 -23.69 -4.60
CA GLU A 44 -13.76 -23.30 -3.18
C GLU A 44 -14.37 -21.90 -2.97
N ALA A 45 -14.24 -21.00 -3.95
CA ALA A 45 -14.67 -19.61 -3.82
C ALA A 45 -16.17 -19.42 -3.49
N PRO A 46 -17.12 -20.17 -4.09
CA PRO A 46 -18.54 -20.02 -3.77
C PRO A 46 -18.85 -20.26 -2.29
N ALA A 47 -18.34 -21.35 -1.71
CA ALA A 47 -18.54 -21.66 -0.30
C ALA A 47 -18.02 -20.55 0.61
N HIS A 48 -16.86 -19.97 0.26
CA HIS A 48 -16.32 -18.84 0.99
C HIS A 48 -17.13 -17.55 0.81
N TRP A 49 -17.67 -17.30 -0.38
CA TRP A 49 -18.52 -16.14 -0.65
C TRP A 49 -19.85 -16.22 0.09
N ASP A 50 -20.49 -17.39 0.09
CA ASP A 50 -21.78 -17.60 0.75
C ASP A 50 -21.67 -17.53 2.27
N ALA A 51 -20.53 -17.94 2.83
CA ALA A 51 -20.23 -17.78 4.25
C ALA A 51 -19.99 -16.31 4.69
N MET A 52 -19.86 -15.37 3.75
CA MET A 52 -19.65 -13.95 4.09
C MET A 52 -20.96 -13.27 4.43
N THR A 53 -20.92 -12.40 5.45
CA THR A 53 -22.06 -11.52 5.74
C THR A 53 -22.22 -10.46 4.65
N GLU A 54 -23.43 -9.92 4.50
CA GLU A 54 -23.72 -8.88 3.51
C GLU A 54 -22.80 -7.66 3.68
N GLY A 55 -22.55 -7.23 4.92
CA GLY A 55 -21.59 -6.16 5.23
C GLY A 55 -20.16 -6.45 4.78
N GLN A 56 -19.74 -7.72 4.74
CA GLN A 56 -18.45 -8.09 4.17
C GLN A 56 -18.49 -8.14 2.64
N LYS A 57 -19.60 -8.58 2.03
CA LYS A 57 -19.79 -8.55 0.57
C LYS A 57 -19.77 -7.11 0.03
N HIS A 58 -20.36 -6.15 0.75
CA HIS A 58 -20.28 -4.71 0.43
C HIS A 58 -18.85 -4.18 0.32
N LEU A 59 -17.86 -4.81 0.98
CA LEU A 59 -16.46 -4.39 0.86
C LEU A 59 -15.90 -4.58 -0.55
N PHE A 60 -16.51 -5.45 -1.36
CA PHE A 60 -16.12 -5.75 -2.74
C PHE A 60 -16.93 -4.98 -3.77
N GLU A 61 -17.88 -4.15 -3.35
CA GLU A 61 -18.61 -3.27 -4.27
C GLU A 61 -17.66 -2.26 -4.90
N LYS A 62 -17.82 -2.06 -6.21
CA LYS A 62 -17.00 -1.14 -7.00
C LYS A 62 -16.91 0.24 -6.34
N GLN A 63 -18.04 0.85 -5.97
CA GLN A 63 -18.07 2.18 -5.38
C GLN A 63 -17.32 2.23 -4.03
N ARG A 64 -17.51 1.21 -3.18
CA ARG A 64 -16.83 1.12 -1.88
C ARG A 64 -15.32 0.96 -2.04
N MET A 65 -14.89 0.14 -3.00
CA MET A 65 -13.48 -0.06 -3.32
C MET A 65 -12.84 1.20 -3.89
N LEU A 66 -13.45 1.82 -4.90
CA LEU A 66 -12.94 3.07 -5.49
C LEU A 66 -12.87 4.20 -4.47
N GLY A 67 -13.91 4.36 -3.64
CA GLY A 67 -13.92 5.34 -2.56
C GLY A 67 -12.84 5.08 -1.49
N ARG A 68 -12.42 3.82 -1.30
CA ARG A 68 -11.28 3.49 -0.44
C ARG A 68 -9.95 3.83 -1.09
N ILE A 69 -9.75 3.44 -2.35
CA ILE A 69 -8.53 3.72 -3.10
C ILE A 69 -8.31 5.25 -3.18
N ALA A 70 -9.36 6.01 -3.50
CA ALA A 70 -9.31 7.47 -3.52
C ALA A 70 -8.90 8.05 -2.15
N ARG A 71 -9.46 7.54 -1.03
CA ARG A 71 -9.08 7.96 0.32
C ARG A 71 -7.66 7.55 0.71
N ALA A 72 -7.19 6.40 0.25
CA ALA A 72 -5.82 5.94 0.49
C ALA A 72 -4.81 6.83 -0.26
N ASN A 73 -5.12 7.21 -1.50
CA ASN A 73 -4.28 8.10 -2.31
C ASN A 73 -4.27 9.55 -1.80
N LYS A 74 -5.36 10.01 -1.17
CA LYS A 74 -5.45 11.35 -0.54
C LYS A 74 -4.65 11.49 0.75
N ARG A 75 -4.26 10.39 1.39
CA ARG A 75 -3.33 10.48 2.52
C ARG A 75 -1.94 10.77 1.94
N PRO A 76 -1.33 11.93 2.24
CA PRO A 76 0.07 12.10 1.92
C PRO A 76 0.77 10.94 2.61
N ARG A 77 1.49 10.12 1.84
CA ARG A 77 2.45 9.19 2.40
C ARG A 77 3.47 10.08 3.10
N LEU A 78 3.24 10.37 4.38
CA LEU A 78 4.24 10.89 5.30
C LEU A 78 5.27 9.76 5.50
N VAL A 79 6.01 9.45 4.45
CA VAL A 79 7.32 8.84 4.53
C VAL A 79 8.26 10.01 4.82
N ALA A 80 8.09 10.60 6.01
CA ALA A 80 9.17 11.34 6.64
C ALA A 80 10.26 10.29 6.88
N GLY A 81 11.34 10.43 6.11
CA GLY A 81 12.37 9.41 5.97
C GLY A 81 12.96 9.01 7.32
N ARG A 82 12.92 7.72 7.63
CA ARG A 82 14.00 7.09 8.38
C ARG A 82 15.04 6.59 7.39
N VAL A 83 15.68 7.53 6.69
CA VAL A 83 17.01 7.28 6.14
C VAL A 83 17.93 7.19 7.35
N ARG A 84 18.16 5.96 7.84
CA ARG A 84 19.29 5.70 8.72
C ARG A 84 20.54 5.92 7.88
N HIS A 85 21.04 7.16 7.85
CA HIS A 85 22.38 7.43 7.37
C HIS A 85 23.35 6.67 8.28
N SER A 86 23.83 5.52 7.78
CA SER A 86 24.98 4.83 8.34
C SER A 86 26.16 5.78 8.33
N ILE A 87 26.69 6.11 9.52
CA ILE A 87 27.74 7.11 9.77
C ILE A 87 29.13 6.50 9.46
N TYR A 88 29.25 5.74 8.38
CA TYR A 88 30.52 5.25 7.88
C TYR A 88 30.90 6.02 6.62
N ASN A 89 31.31 7.27 6.80
CA ASN A 89 32.27 7.95 5.93
C ASN A 89 32.84 9.18 6.65
N ARG A 90 33.60 8.88 7.71
CA ARG A 90 34.50 9.81 8.39
C ARG A 90 35.78 9.96 7.56
N ARG A 91 35.78 10.65 6.40
CA ARG A 91 37.02 11.10 5.73
C ARG A 91 36.85 12.42 4.99
N ARG A 92 37.44 13.46 5.59
CA ARG A 92 38.10 14.64 4.98
C ARG A 92 37.34 15.42 3.90
N ARG A 93 36.85 16.60 4.27
CA ARG A 93 37.07 17.83 3.48
C ARG A 93 37.45 18.99 4.42
N PRO A 94 38.66 19.56 4.34
CA PRO A 94 39.02 20.73 5.11
C PRO A 94 38.27 21.95 4.60
N ASN A 95 37.84 22.76 5.57
CA ASN A 95 37.01 23.94 5.45
C ASN A 95 37.80 25.11 4.82
N ALA A 96 37.88 25.17 3.49
CA ALA A 96 38.59 26.21 2.76
C ALA A 96 37.76 27.49 2.53
N ASN A 97 36.78 27.81 3.39
CA ASN A 97 35.98 29.04 3.23
C ASN A 97 35.74 29.84 4.52
N ARG A 98 36.52 29.59 5.58
CA ARG A 98 36.41 30.33 6.85
C ARG A 98 37.42 31.48 7.01
N GLN A 99 38.31 31.72 6.05
CA GLN A 99 39.36 32.74 6.18
C GLN A 99 39.23 33.98 5.28
N LEU A 100 38.12 34.15 4.53
CA LEU A 100 37.91 35.37 3.70
C LEU A 100 36.89 36.37 4.26
N ARG A 101 36.61 36.32 5.57
CA ARG A 101 35.66 37.25 6.24
C ARG A 101 36.25 38.02 7.43
N ARG A 102 37.57 38.16 7.50
CA ARG A 102 38.26 38.94 8.55
C ARG A 102 39.35 39.90 8.05
N ARG A 103 39.39 40.23 6.76
CA ARG A 103 40.42 41.12 6.19
C ARG A 103 39.92 42.43 5.54
N ASN A 104 38.63 42.77 5.66
CA ASN A 104 38.08 44.05 5.16
C ASN A 104 37.42 44.92 6.25
N ARG A 105 37.99 44.93 7.46
CA ARG A 105 37.67 45.92 8.50
C ARG A 105 38.97 46.33 9.17
N ARG A 106 39.76 47.16 8.47
CA ARG A 106 40.84 48.03 8.97
C ARG A 106 41.57 48.59 7.74
N LYS A 107 41.05 49.68 7.22
CA LYS A 107 41.77 50.90 6.81
C LYS A 107 40.72 51.93 6.42
#